data_AF-X0WJ15-F1
#
_entry.id   AF-X0WJ15-F1
#
_cell.length_a   1.000
_cell.length_b   1.000
_cell.length_c   1.000
_cell.angle_alpha   90.00
_cell.angle_beta   90.00
_cell.angle_gamma   90.00
#
_symmetry.space_group_name_H-M   'P 1'
#
loop_
_entity.id
_entity.type
_entity.pdbx_description
1 polymer ?
#
loop_
_entity_poly.entity_id
_entity_poly.type
_entity_poly.pdbx_seq_one_letter_code
_entity_poly.pdbx_strand_id
1 'polypeptide(L)'
;MTQLELARSGSISPQMKLVAEAEGVAPEFIRQGIADGNIVIPANRKHELSQYCGIGKGLRVKVNANIGTSTDYGDMESELEKLSVAIEYKSDTVMDLSTGGDLGAIRRAILKESAIPLGTVPIYQAGIDTIERRGAIVRMTPDDLFLVIEEQAAEGVDFVTVHCGVTRAAI
;
A
#
# COMPACT_ATOMS: atom_id res chain seq x y z
N MET A 1 15.36 7.90 -0.21
CA MET A 1 14.86 9.25 0.04
C MET A 1 13.35 9.23 -0.19
N THR A 2 12.56 9.69 0.77
CA THR A 2 11.09 9.70 0.72
C THR A 2 10.56 11.02 0.15
N GLN A 3 9.27 11.06 -0.21
CA GLN A 3 8.60 12.30 -0.62
C GLN A 3 8.63 13.36 0.50
N LEU A 4 8.55 12.93 1.77
CA LEU A 4 8.63 13.82 2.93
C LEU A 4 10.02 14.49 3.06
N GLU A 5 11.08 13.72 2.88
CA GLU A 5 12.45 14.25 2.92
C GLU A 5 12.69 15.25 1.80
N LEU A 6 12.27 14.93 0.57
CA LEU A 6 12.35 15.84 -0.58
C LEU A 6 11.55 17.14 -0.35
N ALA A 7 10.33 17.01 0.18
CA ALA A 7 9.49 18.17 0.47
C ALA A 7 10.14 19.09 1.51
N ARG A 8 10.69 18.53 2.59
CA ARG A 8 11.37 19.30 3.66
C ARG A 8 12.70 19.90 3.21
N SER A 9 13.37 19.35 2.21
CA SER A 9 14.53 19.98 1.57
C SER A 9 14.15 21.07 0.56
N GLY A 10 12.87 21.40 0.43
CA GLY A 10 12.38 22.41 -0.53
C GLY A 10 12.34 21.92 -1.98
N SER A 11 12.51 20.62 -2.22
CA SER A 11 12.53 20.04 -3.56
C SER A 11 11.13 19.58 -3.98
N ILE A 12 10.74 19.93 -5.20
CA ILE A 12 9.49 19.45 -5.82
C ILE A 12 9.83 18.24 -6.71
N SER A 13 9.36 17.06 -6.31
CA SER A 13 9.59 15.82 -7.07
C SER A 13 8.69 15.74 -8.32
N PRO A 14 9.04 14.88 -9.31
CA PRO A 14 8.14 14.58 -10.42
C PRO A 14 6.76 14.08 -9.96
N GLN A 15 6.71 13.26 -8.91
CA GLN A 15 5.46 12.75 -8.33
C GLN A 15 4.58 13.89 -7.80
N MET A 16 5.18 14.86 -7.10
CA MET A 16 4.44 16.03 -6.60
C MET A 16 3.83 16.85 -7.73
N LYS A 17 4.53 16.99 -8.87
CA LYS A 17 4.01 17.71 -10.05
C LYS A 17 2.83 16.99 -10.67
N LEU A 18 2.92 15.67 -10.86
CA LEU A 18 1.84 14.85 -11.43
C LEU A 18 0.59 14.87 -10.54
N VAL A 19 0.76 14.76 -9.21
CA VAL A 19 -0.35 14.88 -8.26
C VAL A 19 -0.95 16.29 -8.30
N ALA A 20 -0.13 17.34 -8.37
CA ALA A 20 -0.63 18.72 -8.43
C ALA A 20 -1.46 18.97 -9.70
N GLU A 21 -1.00 18.45 -10.85
CA GLU A 21 -1.71 18.52 -12.12
C GLU A 21 -3.06 17.79 -12.05
N ALA A 22 -3.08 16.56 -11.55
CA ALA A 22 -4.30 15.76 -11.40
C ALA A 22 -5.34 16.39 -10.45
N GLU A 23 -4.87 17.12 -9.43
CA GLU A 23 -5.72 17.80 -8.44
C GLU A 23 -6.05 19.25 -8.82
N GLY A 24 -5.46 19.81 -9.88
CA GLY A 24 -5.69 21.19 -10.30
C GLY A 24 -5.15 22.24 -9.33
N VAL A 25 -4.04 21.93 -8.64
CA VAL A 25 -3.39 22.80 -7.63
C VAL A 25 -1.94 23.10 -8.01
N ALA A 26 -1.31 24.06 -7.33
CA ALA A 26 0.10 24.36 -7.56
C ALA A 26 1.02 23.24 -7.00
N PRO A 27 2.14 22.88 -7.66
CA PRO A 27 3.09 21.90 -7.13
C PRO A 27 3.65 22.28 -5.75
N GLU A 28 3.78 23.57 -5.48
CA GLU A 28 4.22 24.08 -4.19
C GLU A 28 3.19 23.82 -3.07
N PHE A 29 1.89 23.81 -3.38
CA PHE A 29 0.84 23.42 -2.43
C PHE A 29 1.00 21.96 -2.01
N ILE A 30 1.28 21.06 -2.96
CA ILE A 30 1.55 19.65 -2.67
C ILE A 30 2.84 19.50 -1.84
N ARG A 31 3.94 20.14 -2.25
CA ARG A 31 5.21 20.09 -1.53
C ARG A 31 5.06 20.55 -0.08
N GLN A 32 4.43 21.71 0.14
CA GLN A 32 4.22 22.25 1.48
C GLN A 32 3.30 21.34 2.32
N GLY A 33 2.19 20.87 1.74
CA GLY A 33 1.31 19.92 2.43
C GLY A 33 2.01 18.63 2.84
N ILE A 34 2.94 18.12 2.03
CA ILE A 34 3.78 16.96 2.38
C ILE A 34 4.77 17.33 3.49
N ALA A 35 5.48 18.46 3.39
CA ALA A 35 6.44 18.89 4.39
C ALA A 35 5.83 19.03 5.79
N ASP A 36 4.58 19.51 5.83
CA ASP A 36 3.76 19.70 7.03
C ASP A 36 3.09 18.42 7.54
N GLY A 37 3.14 17.32 6.77
CA GLY A 37 2.51 16.05 7.12
C GLY A 37 0.99 16.02 6.92
N ASN A 38 0.42 16.96 6.16
CA ASN A 38 -1.01 17.04 5.85
C ASN A 38 -1.38 16.29 4.54
N ILE A 39 -0.40 16.00 3.69
CA ILE A 39 -0.54 15.27 2.44
C ILE A 39 0.54 14.18 2.37
N VAL A 40 0.19 13.02 1.84
CA VAL A 40 1.13 11.94 1.53
C VAL A 40 0.99 11.51 0.07
N ILE A 41 2.08 10.99 -0.51
CA ILE A 41 2.05 10.32 -1.82
C ILE A 41 2.68 8.94 -1.61
N PRO A 42 1.87 7.87 -1.51
CA PRO A 42 2.36 6.49 -1.48
C PRO A 42 2.99 6.17 -2.83
N ALA A 43 4.31 5.98 -2.85
CA ALA A 43 5.08 5.77 -4.08
C ALA A 43 6.38 5.04 -3.72
N ASN A 44 6.28 3.74 -3.49
CA ASN A 44 7.46 2.92 -3.30
C ASN A 44 8.25 2.91 -4.62
N ARG A 45 9.55 3.22 -4.54
CA ARG A 45 10.46 3.26 -5.70
C ARG A 45 10.57 1.94 -6.49
N LYS A 46 10.09 0.84 -5.92
CA LYS A 46 10.05 -0.48 -6.57
C LYS A 46 8.76 -0.73 -7.37
N HIS A 47 7.76 0.12 -7.21
CA HIS A 47 6.49 0.02 -7.91
C HIS A 47 6.41 1.06 -9.03
N GLU A 48 6.23 0.59 -10.26
CA GLU A 48 6.14 1.44 -11.43
C GLU A 48 4.72 1.99 -11.60
N LEU A 49 4.41 3.04 -10.84
CA LEU A 49 3.13 3.72 -10.91
C LEU A 49 3.03 4.61 -12.16
N SER A 50 1.92 4.48 -12.88
CA SER A 50 1.52 5.43 -13.93
C SER A 50 0.52 6.47 -13.43
N GLN A 51 -0.13 6.21 -12.28
CA GLN A 51 -1.10 7.10 -11.65
C GLN A 51 -0.72 7.32 -10.18
N TYR A 52 -0.12 8.48 -9.90
CA TYR A 52 0.24 8.87 -8.53
C TYR A 52 -0.96 9.43 -7.78
N CYS A 53 -1.15 9.00 -6.53
CA CYS A 53 -2.22 9.47 -5.67
C CYS A 53 -1.68 10.33 -4.53
N GLY A 54 -2.11 11.60 -4.48
CA GLY A 54 -1.94 12.44 -3.29
C GLY A 54 -3.11 12.29 -2.35
N ILE A 55 -2.87 11.95 -1.08
CA ILE A 55 -3.90 11.74 -0.07
C ILE A 55 -3.71 12.80 1.01
N GLY A 56 -4.69 13.68 1.22
CA GLY A 56 -4.60 14.68 2.27
C GLY A 56 -5.54 15.87 2.15
N LYS A 57 -5.39 16.80 3.10
CA LYS A 57 -6.26 17.98 3.23
C LYS A 57 -6.13 18.91 2.01
N GLY A 58 -7.27 19.34 1.48
CA GLY A 58 -7.34 20.27 0.34
C GLY A 58 -7.26 19.59 -1.03
N LEU A 59 -7.12 18.27 -1.07
CA LEU A 59 -7.26 17.45 -2.28
C LEU A 59 -8.66 16.84 -2.34
N ARG A 60 -9.01 16.22 -3.47
CA ARG A 60 -10.26 15.47 -3.60
C ARG A 60 -10.27 14.27 -2.62
N VAL A 61 -11.46 13.86 -2.21
CA VAL A 61 -11.64 12.64 -1.40
C VAL A 61 -11.19 11.42 -2.20
N LYS A 62 -10.46 10.51 -1.54
CA LYS A 62 -9.87 9.31 -2.13
C LYS A 62 -10.64 8.06 -1.73
N VAL A 63 -10.78 7.12 -2.66
CA VAL A 63 -11.44 5.83 -2.45
C VAL A 63 -10.43 4.71 -2.63
N ASN A 64 -10.48 3.73 -1.72
CA ASN A 64 -9.69 2.50 -1.79
C ASN A 64 -10.60 1.30 -2.04
N ALA A 65 -10.20 0.42 -2.94
CA ALA A 65 -10.85 -0.87 -3.17
C ALA A 65 -10.02 -2.00 -2.55
N ASN A 66 -10.68 -2.90 -1.82
CA ASN A 66 -10.03 -4.09 -1.27
C ASN A 66 -10.24 -5.27 -2.21
N ILE A 67 -9.14 -5.92 -2.54
CA ILE A 67 -9.10 -7.19 -3.26
C ILE A 67 -8.32 -8.20 -2.39
N GLY A 68 -8.21 -9.43 -2.86
CA GLY A 68 -7.43 -10.48 -2.20
C GLY A 68 -8.14 -11.82 -2.19
N THR A 69 -7.33 -12.86 -2.11
CA THR A 69 -7.76 -14.25 -2.02
C THR A 69 -8.13 -14.68 -0.60
N SER A 70 -8.82 -15.81 -0.51
CA SER A 70 -9.07 -16.52 0.75
C SER A 70 -8.74 -18.00 0.60
N THR A 71 -8.78 -18.76 1.70
CA THR A 71 -8.60 -20.22 1.67
C THR A 71 -9.64 -20.93 0.79
N ASP A 72 -10.83 -20.35 0.66
CA ASP A 72 -11.94 -20.93 -0.10
C ASP A 72 -11.88 -20.54 -1.59
N TYR A 73 -11.21 -19.42 -1.91
CA TYR A 73 -11.11 -18.88 -3.25
C TYR A 73 -9.76 -18.17 -3.46
N GLY A 74 -8.84 -18.91 -4.08
CA GLY A 74 -7.42 -18.54 -4.22
C GLY A 74 -6.95 -18.28 -5.65
N ASP A 75 -7.87 -17.95 -6.57
CA ASP A 75 -7.54 -17.83 -7.98
C ASP A 75 -6.89 -16.49 -8.33
N MET A 76 -5.71 -16.54 -8.97
CA MET A 76 -4.92 -15.37 -9.34
C MET A 76 -5.58 -14.57 -10.46
N GLU A 77 -6.18 -15.23 -11.46
CA GLU A 77 -6.81 -14.54 -12.60
C GLU A 77 -7.97 -13.67 -12.12
N SER A 78 -8.76 -14.19 -11.19
CA SER A 78 -9.86 -13.46 -10.56
C SER A 78 -9.40 -12.22 -9.78
N GLU A 79 -8.24 -12.27 -9.11
CA GLU A 79 -7.70 -11.08 -8.42
C GLU A 79 -7.21 -10.01 -9.40
N LEU A 80 -6.61 -10.43 -10.52
CA LEU A 80 -6.21 -9.50 -11.58
C LEU A 80 -7.43 -8.87 -12.28
N GLU A 81 -8.52 -9.64 -12.46
CA GLU A 81 -9.79 -9.09 -12.97
C GLU A 81 -10.37 -8.05 -12.00
N LYS A 82 -10.41 -8.34 -10.69
CA LYS A 82 -10.87 -7.37 -9.68
C LYS A 82 -10.01 -6.10 -9.67
N LEU A 83 -8.69 -6.23 -9.79
CA LEU A 83 -7.79 -5.09 -9.92
C LEU A 83 -8.13 -4.25 -11.15
N SER A 84 -8.29 -4.89 -12.31
CA SER A 84 -8.67 -4.23 -13.56
C SER A 84 -9.98 -3.45 -13.41
N VAL A 85 -11.01 -4.07 -12.83
CA VAL A 85 -12.30 -3.42 -12.56
C VAL A 85 -12.13 -2.25 -11.57
N ALA A 86 -11.35 -2.41 -10.50
CA ALA A 86 -11.11 -1.31 -9.55
C ALA A 86 -10.47 -0.09 -10.23
N ILE A 87 -9.52 -0.31 -11.15
CA ILE A 87 -8.87 0.75 -11.93
C ILE A 87 -9.85 1.36 -12.94
N GLU A 88 -10.61 0.54 -13.66
CA GLU A 88 -11.63 0.99 -14.65
C GLU A 88 -12.65 1.94 -13.99
N TYR A 89 -13.11 1.59 -12.80
CA TYR A 89 -14.06 2.38 -12.01
C TYR A 89 -13.38 3.44 -11.12
N LYS A 90 -12.09 3.73 -11.36
CA LYS A 90 -11.34 4.86 -10.79
C LYS A 90 -11.14 4.82 -9.28
N SER A 91 -10.87 3.65 -8.72
CA SER A 91 -10.31 3.56 -7.37
C SER A 91 -8.97 4.31 -7.32
N ASP A 92 -8.73 5.12 -6.29
CA ASP A 92 -7.50 5.89 -6.14
C ASP A 92 -6.33 5.04 -5.62
N THR A 93 -6.65 4.01 -4.84
CA THR A 93 -5.70 3.00 -4.35
C THR A 93 -6.38 1.64 -4.30
N VAL A 94 -5.58 0.59 -4.19
CA VAL A 94 -6.06 -0.76 -3.87
C VAL A 94 -5.33 -1.33 -2.68
N MET A 95 -5.95 -2.28 -1.99
CA MET A 95 -5.26 -3.10 -0.99
C MET A 95 -5.41 -4.59 -1.31
N ASP A 96 -4.29 -5.30 -1.26
CA ASP A 96 -4.26 -6.76 -1.27
C ASP A 96 -4.41 -7.27 0.17
N LEU A 97 -5.56 -7.89 0.43
CA LEU A 97 -5.93 -8.51 1.71
C LEU A 97 -5.94 -10.03 1.62
N SER A 98 -5.15 -10.60 0.71
CA SER A 98 -5.06 -12.04 0.49
C SER A 98 -4.69 -12.81 1.76
N THR A 99 -5.39 -13.94 1.97
CA THR A 99 -5.22 -14.84 3.13
C THR A 99 -5.15 -16.32 2.74
N GLY A 100 -5.17 -16.64 1.44
CA GLY A 100 -5.05 -18.01 0.94
C GLY A 100 -4.30 -18.11 -0.38
N GLY A 101 -3.75 -19.30 -0.66
CA GLY A 101 -2.88 -19.52 -1.80
C GLY A 101 -1.47 -18.95 -1.59
N ASP A 102 -0.72 -18.82 -2.69
CA ASP A 102 0.63 -18.23 -2.64
C ASP A 102 0.53 -16.70 -2.60
N LEU A 103 0.48 -16.15 -1.38
CA LEU A 103 0.33 -14.71 -1.12
C LEU A 103 1.41 -13.88 -1.81
N GLY A 104 2.65 -14.37 -1.85
CA GLY A 104 3.75 -13.68 -2.49
C GLY A 104 3.57 -13.64 -4.01
N ALA A 105 3.21 -14.77 -4.63
CA ALA A 105 2.99 -14.82 -6.07
C ALA A 105 1.81 -13.94 -6.51
N ILE A 106 0.69 -13.99 -5.77
CA ILE A 106 -0.50 -13.17 -6.02
C ILE A 106 -0.15 -11.69 -5.92
N ARG A 107 0.48 -11.27 -4.81
CA ARG A 107 0.84 -9.86 -4.61
C ARG A 107 1.81 -9.34 -5.67
N ARG A 108 2.82 -10.12 -6.05
CA ARG A 108 3.76 -9.73 -7.13
C ARG A 108 3.07 -9.61 -8.48
N ALA A 109 2.07 -10.46 -8.77
CA ALA A 109 1.25 -10.33 -9.97
C ALA A 109 0.41 -9.04 -9.94
N ILE A 110 -0.25 -8.74 -8.81
CA ILE A 110 -1.01 -7.50 -8.61
C ILE A 110 -0.12 -6.26 -8.77
N LEU A 111 1.05 -6.23 -8.10
CA LEU A 111 2.02 -5.11 -8.20
C LEU A 111 2.50 -4.87 -9.63
N LYS A 112 2.64 -5.93 -10.42
CA LYS A 112 3.08 -5.80 -11.82
C LYS A 112 2.03 -5.14 -12.71
N GLU A 113 0.75 -5.41 -12.46
CA GLU A 113 -0.36 -4.91 -13.28
C GLU A 113 -0.99 -3.63 -12.69
N SER A 114 -0.70 -3.27 -11.44
CA SER A 114 -1.30 -2.12 -10.78
C SER A 114 -0.69 -0.80 -11.25
N ALA A 115 -1.53 0.05 -11.84
CA ALA A 115 -1.16 1.41 -12.21
C ALA A 115 -1.22 2.42 -11.04
N ILE A 116 -1.91 2.04 -9.95
CA ILE A 116 -2.23 2.84 -8.77
C ILE A 116 -1.57 2.26 -7.50
N PRO A 117 -1.44 3.04 -6.41
CA PRO A 117 -0.78 2.55 -5.21
C PRO A 117 -1.44 1.31 -4.60
N LEU A 118 -0.61 0.34 -4.21
CA LEU A 118 -1.02 -0.90 -3.54
C LEU A 118 -0.64 -0.88 -2.06
N GLY A 119 -1.62 -1.14 -1.20
CA GLY A 119 -1.42 -1.36 0.22
C GLY A 119 -1.62 -2.80 0.67
N THR A 120 -1.12 -3.11 1.86
CA THR A 120 -1.29 -4.44 2.49
C THR A 120 -1.53 -4.33 4.00
N VAL A 121 -1.82 -5.47 4.61
CA VAL A 121 -1.82 -5.66 6.07
C VAL A 121 -0.80 -6.76 6.41
N PRO A 122 0.48 -6.43 6.66
CA PRO A 122 1.56 -7.41 6.83
C PRO A 122 1.30 -8.52 7.87
N ILE A 123 0.49 -8.23 8.90
CA ILE A 123 0.16 -9.21 9.95
C ILE A 123 -0.60 -10.43 9.42
N TYR A 124 -1.30 -10.33 8.28
CA TYR A 124 -2.03 -11.45 7.70
C TYR A 124 -1.07 -12.52 7.19
N GLN A 125 -0.11 -12.12 6.34
CA GLN A 125 0.94 -13.03 5.87
C GLN A 125 1.80 -13.52 7.05
N ALA A 126 2.25 -12.64 7.95
CA ALA A 126 3.06 -13.05 9.10
C ALA A 126 2.35 -14.09 9.98
N GLY A 127 1.04 -13.93 10.19
CA GLY A 127 0.22 -14.89 10.92
C GLY A 127 0.10 -16.25 10.22
N ILE A 128 -0.15 -16.24 8.90
CA ILE A 128 -0.25 -17.45 8.07
C ILE A 128 1.10 -18.20 8.05
N ASP A 129 2.19 -17.51 7.74
CA ASP A 129 3.54 -18.09 7.73
C ASP A 129 3.91 -18.69 9.10
N THR A 130 3.49 -18.03 10.19
CA THR A 130 3.68 -18.54 11.56
C THR A 130 2.86 -19.80 11.81
N ILE A 131 1.60 -19.85 11.37
CA ILE A 131 0.76 -21.05 11.50
C ILE A 131 1.39 -22.22 10.73
N GLU A 132 1.89 -21.99 9.52
CA GLU A 132 2.52 -23.03 8.71
C GLU A 132 3.84 -23.53 9.33
N ARG A 133 4.69 -22.62 9.82
CA ARG A 133 6.02 -22.97 10.35
C ARG A 133 5.98 -23.45 11.81
N ARG A 134 5.08 -22.90 12.62
CA ARG A 134 5.05 -23.08 14.08
C ARG A 134 3.71 -23.60 14.60
N GLY A 135 2.70 -23.80 13.76
CA GLY A 135 1.42 -24.44 14.10
C GLY A 135 0.37 -23.53 14.76
N ALA A 136 0.72 -22.31 15.18
CA ALA A 136 -0.25 -21.41 15.81
C ALA A 136 0.19 -19.94 15.74
N ILE A 137 -0.74 -19.03 15.46
CA ILE A 137 -0.50 -17.58 15.34
C ILE A 137 0.07 -16.94 16.62
N VAL A 138 -0.28 -17.48 17.79
CA VAL A 138 0.23 -17.00 19.09
C VAL A 138 1.74 -17.19 19.27
N ARG A 139 2.38 -17.95 18.37
CA ARG A 139 3.84 -18.14 18.33
C ARG A 139 4.56 -17.13 17.42
N MET A 140 3.84 -16.16 16.87
CA MET A 140 4.42 -15.08 16.05
C MET A 140 5.27 -14.16 16.92
N THR A 141 6.46 -13.83 16.46
CA THR A 141 7.36 -12.87 17.12
C THR A 141 7.32 -11.52 16.40
N PRO A 142 7.84 -10.44 17.03
CA PRO A 142 8.02 -9.16 16.34
C PRO A 142 8.85 -9.29 15.06
N ASP A 143 9.88 -10.13 15.07
CA ASP A 143 10.75 -10.35 13.91
C ASP A 143 9.99 -10.95 12.72
N ASP A 144 9.02 -11.83 12.94
CA ASP A 144 8.18 -12.39 11.86
C ASP A 144 7.40 -11.27 11.15
N LEU A 145 6.90 -10.27 11.88
CA LEU A 145 6.21 -9.11 11.30
C LEU A 145 7.18 -8.20 10.53
N PHE A 146 8.36 -7.91 11.09
CA PHE A 146 9.34 -7.06 10.42
C PHE A 146 9.87 -7.69 9.13
N LEU A 147 10.13 -9.00 9.13
CA LEU A 147 10.54 -9.74 7.94
C LEU A 147 9.51 -9.59 6.81
N VAL A 148 8.22 -9.78 7.12
CA VAL A 148 7.15 -9.62 6.11
C VAL A 148 7.05 -8.17 5.62
N ILE A 149 7.21 -7.17 6.50
CA ILE A 149 7.23 -5.76 6.08
C ILE A 149 8.39 -5.49 5.12
N GLU A 150 9.58 -6.00 5.42
CA GLU A 150 10.77 -5.85 4.58
C GLU A 150 10.60 -6.53 3.21
N GLU A 151 10.07 -7.76 3.19
CA GLU A 151 9.75 -8.49 1.96
C GLU A 151 8.76 -7.71 1.08
N GLN A 152 7.64 -7.27 1.66
CA GLN A 152 6.61 -6.52 0.94
C GLN A 152 7.11 -5.16 0.44
N ALA A 153 7.93 -4.47 1.23
CA ALA A 153 8.57 -3.23 0.82
C ALA A 153 9.57 -3.45 -0.32
N ALA A 154 10.29 -4.58 -0.34
CA ALA A 154 11.19 -4.94 -1.42
C ALA A 154 10.46 -5.30 -2.73
N GLU A 155 9.27 -5.88 -2.62
CA GLU A 155 8.39 -6.19 -3.77
C GLU A 155 7.78 -4.94 -4.39
N GLY A 156 7.47 -3.91 -3.59
CA GLY A 156 6.93 -2.64 -4.09
C GLY A 156 5.66 -2.15 -3.41
N VAL A 157 5.22 -2.75 -2.31
CA VAL A 157 4.06 -2.25 -1.56
C VAL A 157 4.26 -0.78 -1.17
N ASP A 158 3.28 0.08 -1.47
CA ASP A 158 3.38 1.53 -1.31
C ASP A 158 3.05 2.01 0.10
N PHE A 159 2.16 1.30 0.79
CA PHE A 159 1.78 1.60 2.16
C PHE A 159 1.36 0.32 2.90
N VAL A 160 1.59 0.30 4.21
CA VAL A 160 1.25 -0.84 5.06
C VAL A 160 0.32 -0.39 6.17
N THR A 161 -0.68 -1.22 6.49
CA THR A 161 -1.52 -1.04 7.67
C THR A 161 -0.92 -1.80 8.83
N VAL A 162 -0.55 -1.09 9.89
CA VAL A 162 0.01 -1.69 11.11
C VAL A 162 -0.84 -1.29 12.32
N HIS A 163 -1.32 -2.28 13.06
CA HIS A 163 -2.21 -2.10 14.19
C HIS A 163 -1.48 -1.73 15.50
N CYS A 164 -0.53 -0.79 15.44
CA CYS A 164 0.30 -0.39 16.59
C CYS A 164 -0.50 0.29 17.72
N GLY A 165 -1.73 0.72 17.46
CA GLY A 165 -2.62 1.34 18.46
C GLY A 165 -3.33 0.35 19.38
N VAL A 166 -3.29 -0.96 19.08
CA VAL A 166 -3.88 -2.00 19.93
C VAL A 166 -2.91 -2.29 21.08
N THR A 167 -3.15 -1.66 22.23
CA THR A 167 -2.31 -1.83 23.43
C THR A 167 -2.99 -2.75 24.44
N ARG A 168 -2.22 -3.32 25.38
CA ARG A 168 -2.77 -4.14 26.48
C ARG A 168 -3.79 -3.39 27.34
N ALA A 169 -3.71 -2.06 27.42
CA ALA A 169 -4.67 -1.26 28.18
C ALA A 169 -6.02 -1.10 27.45
N ALA A 170 -6.08 -1.39 26.15
CA ALA A 170 -7.29 -1.26 25.32
C ALA A 170 -8.09 -2.58 25.19
N ILE A 171 -7.61 -3.68 25.79
CA ILE A 171 -8.21 -5.02 25.79
C ILE A 171 -8.60 -5.36 27.23
#